data_AF-A0A371CN94-F1
#
_entry.id   AF-A0A371CN94-F1
#
_cell.length_a   1.000
_cell.length_b   1.000
_cell.length_c   1.000
_cell.angle_alpha   90.00
_cell.angle_beta   90.00
_cell.angle_gamma   90.00
#
_symmetry.space_group_name_H-M   'P 1'
#
loop_
_entity.id
_entity.type
_entity.pdbx_description
1 polymer ?
#
loop_
_entity_poly.entity_id
_entity_poly.type
_entity_poly.pdbx_seq_one_letter_code
_entity_poly.pdbx_strand_id
1 'polypeptide(L)'
;MARDLEKAIFTPSSSWPQGTNNDALKDLARAAFNAYHNRVREDEIRGAEARWWRTESVPDQGDRISLEFCDVTAQHKTWRVEEVWAPETVECASSEAFERVAQRFRVQADRKYRHPFVPSTGFDALLKSGRTSFDSLASRPIADILADLSDVGVVPYVRNDEANTGQASPWEEFEAWERTLPTWCSTPKHWIEPIPPPGFVESQAPHPLHEQYYEQYYKKVPTLHIPGNGRCIIPSAKKPDIISRALYFPVEEHHYPGTVKAVLDRRADLVPYGAHLVPGKVTLDAARALLGRVIQSSTEPRSDPDEPPAGKRRKVNKYAAQRLGFAWGLETDLEGEPVWLHCLEYGTLAQYVLSLRSVRKEKYGDSRDPLAVLAVPCAWVGAAVLPADLKALKDAAGNNAQEANVSVGSPEAGDRMSYSDWSDKTMAWIRKLNAEGFDPVVEVGPDGMFVGGDLGTSKGDDDEFEAEVNGAKPGIWLMSVEPAEGEEADEDRLMGEDPRVIRFNWASDGTVDYDGLPLRGSIQAHSADTDAPWEVVGSFSVDSSYVCLFSKHALDSLLSTGKDEDREAMLEAFFDDGGEGNVFVPSGIVVSTNDGGYVIEGRRDLEGKIIELRLRV
;
A
#
# COMPACT_ATOMS: atom_id res chain seq x y z
N MET A 1 -20.17 20.70 20.87
CA MET A 1 -20.76 19.48 21.46
C MET A 1 -19.93 18.23 21.18
N ALA A 2 -19.76 17.76 19.92
CA ALA A 2 -18.91 16.61 19.61
C ALA A 2 -17.45 16.80 20.07
N ARG A 3 -16.83 17.95 19.72
CA ARG A 3 -15.50 18.35 20.22
C ARG A 3 -15.41 18.55 21.74
N ASP A 4 -16.52 18.83 22.41
CA ASP A 4 -16.54 19.02 23.87
C ASP A 4 -16.66 17.68 24.60
N LEU A 5 -17.38 16.71 24.01
CA LEU A 5 -17.43 15.31 24.43
C LEU A 5 -16.08 14.61 24.17
N GLU A 6 -15.47 14.83 23.01
CA GLU A 6 -14.13 14.35 22.66
C GLU A 6 -13.10 14.89 23.66
N LYS A 7 -13.09 16.22 23.92
CA LYS A 7 -12.24 16.78 24.99
C LYS A 7 -12.52 16.18 26.36
N ALA A 8 -13.77 15.93 26.73
CA ALA A 8 -14.09 15.33 28.03
C ALA A 8 -13.59 13.87 28.16
N ILE A 9 -13.53 13.11 27.06
CA ILE A 9 -12.98 11.75 27.01
C ILE A 9 -11.44 11.77 27.08
N PHE A 10 -10.80 12.75 26.45
CA PHE A 10 -9.34 12.78 26.24
C PHE A 10 -8.56 13.76 27.12
N THR A 11 -9.20 14.52 28.01
CA THR A 11 -8.45 15.32 28.99
C THR A 11 -7.91 14.37 30.06
N PRO A 12 -6.58 14.16 30.17
CA PRO A 12 -6.02 13.43 31.30
C PRO A 12 -6.13 14.36 32.50
N SER A 13 -7.24 14.26 33.23
CA SER A 13 -7.34 15.02 34.45
C SER A 13 -6.49 14.32 35.50
N SER A 14 -5.35 14.93 35.76
CA SER A 14 -4.42 14.67 36.86
C SER A 14 -5.05 14.88 38.25
N SER A 15 -6.38 15.03 38.35
CA SER A 15 -7.10 15.31 39.60
C SER A 15 -8.30 14.39 39.88
N TRP A 16 -8.56 13.33 39.10
CA TRP A 16 -9.61 12.36 39.48
C TRP A 16 -9.10 11.37 40.53
N PRO A 17 -9.86 11.11 41.61
CA PRO A 17 -9.48 10.12 42.62
C PRO A 17 -9.34 8.74 41.97
N GLN A 18 -8.24 8.04 42.25
CA GLN A 18 -8.07 6.64 41.89
C GLN A 18 -9.11 5.79 42.63
N GLY A 19 -10.15 5.35 41.92
CA GLY A 19 -11.14 4.42 42.42
C GLY A 19 -12.25 4.17 41.41
N THR A 20 -12.25 2.98 40.79
CA THR A 20 -13.34 2.16 40.20
C THR A 20 -14.50 2.77 39.39
N ASN A 21 -14.66 4.10 39.29
CA ASN A 21 -15.74 4.79 38.59
C ASN A 21 -15.30 5.42 37.25
N ASN A 22 -14.00 5.37 36.93
CA ASN A 22 -13.45 6.04 35.76
C ASN A 22 -13.75 5.26 34.45
N ASP A 23 -13.74 3.93 34.52
CA ASP A 23 -14.01 3.09 33.35
C ASP A 23 -15.50 3.11 32.98
N ALA A 24 -16.40 3.06 33.97
CA ALA A 24 -17.84 3.22 33.73
C ALA A 24 -18.20 4.59 33.12
N LEU A 25 -17.50 5.67 33.53
CA LEU A 25 -17.67 7.00 32.94
C LEU A 25 -17.13 7.07 31.51
N LYS A 26 -15.97 6.45 31.24
CA LYS A 26 -15.41 6.35 29.88
C LYS A 26 -16.30 5.52 28.96
N ASP A 27 -16.83 4.42 29.44
CA ASP A 27 -17.76 3.55 28.69
C ASP A 27 -19.07 4.27 28.40
N LEU A 28 -19.63 5.00 29.38
CA LEU A 28 -20.83 5.82 29.18
C LEU A 28 -20.57 6.95 28.18
N ALA A 29 -19.43 7.64 28.28
CA ALA A 29 -19.05 8.69 27.34
C ALA A 29 -18.85 8.14 25.93
N ARG A 30 -18.23 6.96 25.80
CA ARG A 30 -18.06 6.24 24.53
C ARG A 30 -19.40 5.83 23.94
N ALA A 31 -20.29 5.24 24.74
CA ALA A 31 -21.63 4.87 24.30
C ALA A 31 -22.45 6.10 23.84
N ALA A 32 -22.37 7.21 24.57
CA ALA A 32 -23.03 8.46 24.21
C ALA A 32 -22.45 9.07 22.92
N PHE A 33 -21.13 9.04 22.76
CA PHE A 33 -20.45 9.50 21.54
C PHE A 33 -20.85 8.64 20.33
N ASN A 34 -20.79 7.31 20.46
CA ASN A 34 -21.19 6.38 19.40
C ASN A 34 -22.67 6.57 19.02
N ALA A 35 -23.56 6.74 20.00
CA ALA A 35 -24.97 7.03 19.75
C ALA A 35 -25.17 8.37 19.01
N TYR A 36 -24.41 9.41 19.38
CA TYR A 36 -24.45 10.69 18.69
C TYR A 36 -23.93 10.58 17.25
N HIS A 37 -22.80 9.92 17.04
CA HIS A 37 -22.20 9.70 15.72
C HIS A 37 -23.14 8.90 14.82
N ASN A 38 -23.72 7.81 15.33
CA ASN A 38 -24.71 7.01 14.63
C ASN A 38 -25.93 7.83 14.22
N ARG A 39 -26.42 8.72 15.10
CA ARG A 39 -27.54 9.61 14.77
C ARG A 39 -27.19 10.61 13.67
N VAL A 40 -26.02 11.24 13.74
CA VAL A 40 -25.56 12.17 12.69
C VAL A 40 -25.45 11.44 11.36
N ARG A 41 -24.83 10.26 11.34
CA ARG A 41 -24.77 9.38 10.17
C ARG A 41 -26.14 9.05 9.60
N GLU A 42 -27.09 8.63 10.44
CA GLU A 42 -28.45 8.30 9.99
C GLU A 42 -29.18 9.52 9.39
N ASP A 43 -28.99 10.70 9.97
CA ASP A 43 -29.58 11.94 9.47
C ASP A 43 -28.94 12.39 8.16
N GLU A 44 -27.62 12.24 7.99
CA GLU A 44 -26.90 12.51 6.74
C GLU A 44 -27.33 11.57 5.61
N ILE A 45 -27.39 10.27 5.88
CA ILE A 45 -27.90 9.27 4.93
C ILE A 45 -29.33 9.62 4.52
N ARG A 46 -30.22 9.87 5.48
CA ARG A 46 -31.62 10.24 5.19
C ARG A 46 -31.71 11.53 4.38
N GLY A 47 -30.86 12.51 4.68
CA GLY A 47 -30.76 13.77 3.95
C GLY A 47 -30.31 13.56 2.50
N ALA A 48 -29.27 12.75 2.27
CA ALA A 48 -28.79 12.41 0.94
C ALA A 48 -29.84 11.64 0.14
N GLU A 49 -30.50 10.65 0.75
CA GLU A 49 -31.58 9.90 0.11
C GLU A 49 -32.76 10.79 -0.29
N ALA A 50 -33.15 11.72 0.58
CA ALA A 50 -34.22 12.67 0.28
C ALA A 50 -33.88 13.62 -0.86
N ARG A 51 -32.60 13.99 -1.03
CA ARG A 51 -32.15 14.87 -2.13
C ARG A 51 -32.07 14.14 -3.47
N TRP A 52 -31.57 12.90 -3.47
CA TRP A 52 -31.27 12.20 -4.72
C TRP A 52 -32.40 11.30 -5.19
N TRP A 53 -33.05 10.59 -4.28
CA TRP A 53 -33.94 9.48 -4.63
C TRP A 53 -35.42 9.79 -4.44
N ARG A 54 -35.77 10.92 -3.82
CA ARG A 54 -37.16 11.34 -3.62
C ARG A 54 -37.74 11.92 -4.90
N THR A 55 -38.95 11.50 -5.24
CA THR A 55 -39.74 12.06 -6.34
C THR A 55 -41.10 12.51 -5.83
N GLU A 56 -41.62 13.61 -6.37
CA GLU A 56 -42.99 14.05 -6.14
C GLU A 56 -43.94 13.46 -7.19
N SER A 57 -45.18 13.17 -6.78
CA SER A 57 -46.24 12.72 -7.69
C SER A 57 -46.62 13.82 -8.69
N VAL A 58 -47.08 13.43 -9.88
CA VAL A 58 -47.61 14.38 -10.86
C VAL A 58 -48.84 15.09 -10.26
N PRO A 59 -48.95 16.42 -10.36
CA PRO A 59 -50.11 17.15 -9.87
C PRO A 59 -51.42 16.62 -10.46
N ASP A 60 -52.49 16.55 -9.65
CA ASP A 60 -53.81 16.09 -10.10
C ASP A 60 -54.53 17.11 -11.00
N GLN A 61 -54.05 18.35 -11.04
CA GLN A 61 -54.64 19.43 -11.83
C GLN A 61 -53.87 19.63 -13.15
N GLY A 62 -54.58 19.48 -14.26
CA GLY A 62 -54.07 19.75 -15.62
C GLY A 62 -54.04 18.52 -16.52
N ASP A 63 -53.78 18.74 -17.81
CA ASP A 63 -53.62 17.67 -18.79
C ASP A 63 -52.30 16.94 -18.52
N ARG A 64 -52.37 15.61 -18.39
CA ARG A 64 -51.19 14.75 -18.25
C ARG A 64 -50.54 14.56 -19.61
N ILE A 65 -49.25 14.86 -19.67
CA ILE A 65 -48.41 14.72 -20.85
C ILE A 65 -47.27 13.75 -20.49
N SER A 66 -46.77 13.03 -21.48
CA SER A 66 -45.56 12.21 -21.36
C SER A 66 -44.40 12.91 -22.07
N LEU A 67 -43.28 13.08 -21.36
CA LEU A 67 -42.02 13.53 -21.94
C LEU A 67 -41.06 12.35 -22.06
N GLU A 68 -40.50 12.17 -23.25
CA GLU A 68 -39.46 11.17 -23.51
C GLU A 68 -38.08 11.83 -23.48
N PHE A 69 -37.23 11.39 -22.57
CA PHE A 69 -35.86 11.87 -22.43
C PHE A 69 -34.92 10.97 -23.23
N CYS A 70 -34.23 11.53 -24.23
CA CYS A 70 -33.37 10.78 -25.15
C CYS A 70 -31.89 11.14 -24.97
N ASP A 71 -31.06 10.15 -24.65
CA ASP A 71 -29.62 10.32 -24.50
C ASP A 71 -28.95 10.55 -25.86
N VAL A 72 -28.37 11.75 -26.06
CA VAL A 72 -27.57 12.09 -27.24
C VAL A 72 -26.12 12.36 -26.88
N THR A 73 -25.67 11.95 -25.69
CA THR A 73 -24.32 12.24 -25.16
C THR A 73 -23.20 11.83 -26.13
N ALA A 74 -23.30 10.67 -26.76
CA ALA A 74 -22.30 10.17 -27.71
C ALA A 74 -22.10 11.08 -28.94
N GLN A 75 -23.10 11.88 -29.31
CA GLN A 75 -23.03 12.81 -30.46
C GLN A 75 -22.38 14.15 -30.08
N HIS A 76 -22.29 14.44 -28.77
CA HIS A 76 -21.89 15.76 -28.26
C HIS A 76 -20.60 15.75 -27.42
N LYS A 77 -20.08 14.58 -27.02
CA LYS A 77 -18.77 14.46 -26.38
C LYS A 77 -17.66 14.31 -27.43
N THR A 78 -16.47 14.81 -27.11
CA THR A 78 -15.30 14.74 -28.01
C THR A 78 -14.56 13.40 -27.94
N TRP A 79 -14.99 12.52 -27.04
CA TRP A 79 -14.48 11.17 -26.84
C TRP A 79 -15.57 10.13 -27.09
N ARG A 80 -15.16 8.87 -27.27
CA ARG A 80 -16.09 7.76 -27.48
C ARG A 80 -16.87 7.49 -26.20
N VAL A 81 -18.19 7.57 -26.28
CA VAL A 81 -19.11 7.17 -25.20
C VAL A 81 -19.70 5.82 -25.58
N GLU A 82 -19.30 4.76 -24.87
CA GLU A 82 -19.76 3.39 -25.17
C GLU A 82 -21.13 3.09 -24.55
N GLU A 83 -21.45 3.73 -23.43
CA GLU A 83 -22.72 3.60 -22.75
C GLU A 83 -23.77 4.50 -23.39
N VAL A 84 -24.87 3.92 -23.89
CA VAL A 84 -26.04 4.67 -24.39
C VAL A 84 -27.24 4.32 -23.52
N TRP A 85 -27.86 5.32 -22.91
CA TRP A 85 -29.07 5.11 -22.11
C TRP A 85 -30.28 4.97 -23.01
N ALA A 86 -31.16 4.02 -22.68
CA ALA A 86 -32.44 3.91 -23.38
C ALA A 86 -33.30 5.14 -23.10
N PRO A 87 -34.21 5.52 -24.02
CA PRO A 87 -35.16 6.59 -23.75
C PRO A 87 -35.99 6.31 -22.48
N GLU A 88 -36.16 7.34 -21.66
CA GLU A 88 -36.95 7.26 -20.43
C GLU A 88 -38.17 8.17 -20.56
N THR A 89 -39.36 7.60 -20.40
CA THR A 89 -40.62 8.35 -20.44
C THR A 89 -41.10 8.68 -19.03
N VAL A 90 -41.36 9.97 -18.78
CA VAL A 90 -41.92 10.44 -17.52
C VAL A 90 -43.22 11.19 -17.73
N GLU A 91 -44.19 10.93 -16.86
CA GLU A 91 -45.43 11.71 -16.82
C GLU A 91 -45.21 13.07 -16.13
N CYS A 92 -45.89 14.09 -16.64
CA CYS A 92 -45.88 15.45 -16.12
C CYS A 92 -47.18 16.20 -16.46
N ALA A 93 -47.36 17.37 -15.85
CA ALA A 93 -48.38 18.34 -16.25
C ALA A 93 -47.73 19.56 -16.92
N SER A 94 -48.43 20.22 -17.86
CA SER A 94 -47.91 21.40 -18.57
C SER A 94 -47.51 22.57 -17.64
N SER A 95 -48.19 22.71 -16.51
CA SER A 95 -47.96 23.75 -15.50
C SER A 95 -46.87 23.38 -14.49
N GLU A 96 -46.39 22.14 -14.49
CA GLU A 96 -45.38 21.67 -13.55
C GLU A 96 -44.02 22.30 -13.84
N ALA A 97 -43.25 22.61 -12.79
CA ALA A 97 -41.87 23.07 -12.94
C ALA A 97 -40.97 21.95 -13.47
N PHE A 98 -40.05 22.28 -14.37
CA PHE A 98 -39.17 21.32 -15.02
C PHE A 98 -38.33 20.52 -14.01
N GLU A 99 -37.87 21.13 -12.91
CA GLU A 99 -37.08 20.45 -11.87
C GLU A 99 -37.74 19.18 -11.35
N ARG A 100 -39.07 19.16 -11.20
CA ARG A 100 -39.81 18.02 -10.64
C ARG A 100 -39.87 16.87 -11.64
N VAL A 101 -40.05 17.20 -12.91
CA VAL A 101 -40.07 16.24 -14.01
C VAL A 101 -38.66 15.70 -14.26
N ALA A 102 -37.66 16.57 -14.28
CA ALA A 102 -36.26 16.22 -14.38
C ALA A 102 -35.82 15.34 -13.21
N GLN A 103 -36.29 15.60 -11.99
CA GLN A 103 -36.03 14.76 -10.82
C GLN A 103 -36.61 13.36 -10.97
N ARG A 104 -37.85 13.23 -11.48
CA ARG A 104 -38.44 11.92 -11.78
C ARG A 104 -37.63 11.16 -12.84
N PHE A 105 -37.24 11.84 -13.92
CA PHE A 105 -36.37 11.27 -14.96
C PHE A 105 -35.03 10.80 -14.37
N ARG A 106 -34.34 11.68 -13.63
CA ARG A 106 -33.05 11.39 -13.01
C ARG A 106 -33.11 10.16 -12.13
N VAL A 107 -34.09 10.08 -11.22
CA VAL A 107 -34.27 8.91 -10.35
C VAL A 107 -34.53 7.63 -11.13
N GLN A 108 -35.35 7.67 -12.19
CA GLN A 108 -35.61 6.49 -13.02
C GLN A 108 -34.36 6.04 -13.78
N ALA A 109 -33.61 6.97 -14.37
CA ALA A 109 -32.40 6.69 -15.12
C ALA A 109 -31.26 6.20 -14.18
N ASP A 110 -31.00 6.90 -13.09
CA ASP A 110 -29.91 6.54 -12.17
C ASP A 110 -30.10 5.18 -11.52
N ARG A 111 -31.35 4.79 -11.19
CA ARG A 111 -31.65 3.43 -10.70
C ARG A 111 -31.24 2.34 -11.67
N LYS A 112 -31.19 2.64 -12.97
CA LYS A 112 -30.82 1.71 -14.04
C LYS A 112 -29.34 1.79 -14.40
N TYR A 113 -28.72 2.96 -14.32
CA TYR A 113 -27.44 3.21 -14.98
C TYR A 113 -26.33 3.73 -14.06
N ARG A 114 -26.63 4.09 -12.82
CA ARG A 114 -25.64 4.67 -11.91
C ARG A 114 -25.64 4.00 -10.55
N HIS A 115 -24.57 4.26 -9.81
CA HIS A 115 -24.43 3.76 -8.45
C HIS A 115 -25.28 4.61 -7.49
N PRO A 116 -25.96 4.01 -6.49
CA PRO A 116 -26.77 4.76 -5.52
C PRO A 116 -26.03 5.80 -4.68
N PHE A 117 -24.70 5.74 -4.62
CA PHE A 117 -23.87 6.76 -3.97
C PHE A 117 -23.22 7.74 -4.94
N VAL A 118 -23.27 7.49 -6.24
CA VAL A 118 -22.69 8.39 -7.26
C VAL A 118 -23.70 8.52 -8.41
N PRO A 119 -24.88 9.13 -8.16
CA PRO A 119 -25.88 9.37 -9.18
C PRO A 119 -25.37 10.38 -10.22
N SER A 120 -25.94 10.34 -11.42
CA SER A 120 -25.74 11.41 -12.41
C SER A 120 -26.60 12.60 -12.03
N THR A 121 -26.01 13.75 -11.71
CA THR A 121 -26.78 14.96 -11.39
C THR A 121 -26.69 16.03 -12.47
N GLY A 122 -25.59 16.08 -13.23
CA GLY A 122 -25.41 17.02 -14.35
C GLY A 122 -26.03 16.54 -15.67
N PHE A 123 -27.04 17.26 -16.15
CA PHE A 123 -27.64 17.07 -17.47
C PHE A 123 -27.89 18.41 -18.17
N ASP A 124 -27.71 18.44 -19.49
CA ASP A 124 -28.11 19.57 -20.33
C ASP A 124 -29.16 19.13 -21.35
N ALA A 125 -30.24 19.90 -21.48
CA ALA A 125 -31.21 19.73 -22.55
C ALA A 125 -30.72 20.43 -23.82
N LEU A 126 -31.04 19.86 -24.99
CA LEU A 126 -30.87 20.52 -26.28
C LEU A 126 -32.20 21.14 -26.71
N LEU A 127 -32.25 22.46 -26.59
CA LEU A 127 -33.39 23.29 -27.02
C LEU A 127 -33.08 23.91 -28.38
N LYS A 128 -34.09 24.48 -29.04
CA LYS A 128 -33.93 25.29 -30.27
C LYS A 128 -32.92 26.44 -30.09
N SER A 129 -32.84 26.99 -28.88
CA SER A 129 -31.90 28.07 -28.51
C SER A 129 -30.47 27.57 -28.24
N GLY A 130 -30.27 26.26 -28.15
CA GLY A 130 -28.99 25.63 -27.87
C GLY A 130 -29.01 24.75 -26.62
N ARG A 131 -27.81 24.41 -26.15
CA ARG A 131 -27.57 23.55 -24.99
C ARG A 131 -27.77 24.33 -23.69
N THR A 132 -28.66 23.87 -22.82
CA THR A 132 -29.01 24.54 -21.55
C THR A 132 -29.05 23.53 -20.41
N SER A 133 -28.44 23.85 -19.26
CA SER A 133 -28.44 22.94 -18.10
C SER A 133 -29.82 22.77 -17.49
N PHE A 134 -30.08 21.60 -16.92
CA PHE A 134 -31.35 21.32 -16.23
C PHE A 134 -31.59 22.29 -15.07
N ASP A 135 -30.53 22.67 -14.34
CA ASP A 135 -30.62 23.66 -13.25
C ASP A 135 -31.10 25.03 -13.73
N SER A 136 -30.67 25.46 -14.93
CA SER A 136 -31.13 26.73 -15.53
C SER A 136 -32.59 26.67 -15.97
N LEU A 137 -33.12 25.47 -16.18
CA LEU A 137 -34.51 25.23 -16.56
C LEU A 137 -35.42 24.98 -15.35
N ALA A 138 -34.87 24.78 -14.15
CA ALA A 138 -35.54 24.24 -12.97
C ALA A 138 -36.93 24.86 -12.70
N SER A 139 -37.00 26.20 -12.69
CA SER A 139 -38.22 26.94 -12.37
C SER A 139 -39.17 27.15 -13.56
N ARG A 140 -38.78 26.78 -14.78
CA ARG A 140 -39.61 26.97 -15.98
C ARG A 140 -40.74 25.93 -16.01
N PRO A 141 -41.96 26.31 -16.41
CA PRO A 141 -43.03 25.35 -16.60
C PRO A 141 -42.78 24.47 -17.82
N ILE A 142 -43.27 23.23 -17.80
CA ILE A 142 -43.13 22.27 -18.92
C ILE A 142 -43.70 22.82 -20.23
N ALA A 143 -44.77 23.61 -20.19
CA ALA A 143 -45.33 24.25 -21.39
C ALA A 143 -44.29 25.10 -22.14
N ASP A 144 -43.44 25.83 -21.42
CA ASP A 144 -42.39 26.66 -22.02
C ASP A 144 -41.26 25.81 -22.58
N ILE A 145 -40.93 24.70 -21.91
CA ILE A 145 -39.93 23.74 -22.40
C ILE A 145 -40.41 23.12 -23.70
N LEU A 146 -41.66 22.65 -23.76
CA LEU A 146 -42.26 22.06 -24.96
C LEU A 146 -42.20 22.98 -26.18
N ALA A 147 -42.41 24.29 -25.99
CA ALA A 147 -42.32 25.27 -27.07
C ALA A 147 -40.87 25.39 -27.63
N ASP A 148 -39.87 25.21 -26.76
CA ASP A 148 -38.46 25.31 -27.09
C ASP A 148 -37.85 24.01 -27.65
N LEU A 149 -38.55 22.87 -27.58
CA LEU A 149 -38.08 21.60 -28.14
C LEU A 149 -38.23 21.55 -29.66
N SER A 150 -37.26 20.93 -30.33
CA SER A 150 -37.31 20.69 -31.79
C SER A 150 -38.40 19.69 -32.16
N ASP A 151 -38.53 18.61 -31.39
CA ASP A 151 -39.54 17.58 -31.56
C ASP A 151 -40.52 17.61 -30.37
N VAL A 152 -41.82 17.50 -30.67
CA VAL A 152 -42.86 17.61 -29.65
C VAL A 152 -42.77 16.43 -28.68
N GLY A 153 -42.58 16.73 -27.39
CA GLY A 153 -42.58 15.75 -26.32
C GLY A 153 -41.27 14.97 -26.14
N VAL A 154 -40.22 15.27 -26.92
CA VAL A 154 -38.91 14.61 -26.82
C VAL A 154 -37.88 15.60 -26.30
N VAL A 155 -37.26 15.29 -25.17
CA VAL A 155 -36.18 16.08 -24.54
C VAL A 155 -34.84 15.39 -24.82
N PRO A 156 -34.13 15.74 -25.92
CA PRO A 156 -32.76 15.29 -26.12
C PRO A 156 -31.85 15.90 -25.06
N TYR A 157 -30.99 15.08 -24.44
CA TYR A 157 -30.08 15.53 -23.39
C TYR A 157 -28.65 15.00 -23.53
N VAL A 158 -27.71 15.74 -22.96
CA VAL A 158 -26.30 15.38 -22.82
C VAL A 158 -25.97 15.22 -21.34
N ARG A 159 -25.38 14.08 -20.97
CA ARG A 159 -24.90 13.81 -19.61
C ARG A 159 -23.59 14.54 -19.34
N ASN A 160 -23.44 15.05 -18.13
CA ASN A 160 -22.22 15.68 -17.61
C ASN A 160 -21.78 15.02 -16.31
N ASP A 161 -21.56 13.71 -16.34
CA ASP A 161 -21.14 12.97 -15.15
C ASP A 161 -19.81 13.48 -14.59
N GLU A 162 -18.94 14.03 -15.46
CA GLU A 162 -17.67 14.61 -15.03
C GLU A 162 -17.84 15.84 -14.14
N ALA A 163 -19.00 16.50 -14.17
CA ALA A 163 -19.30 17.63 -13.30
C ALA A 163 -19.76 17.18 -11.89
N ASN A 164 -19.96 15.88 -11.67
CA ASN A 164 -20.36 15.36 -10.36
C ASN A 164 -19.17 15.21 -9.40
N THR A 165 -17.93 15.42 -9.85
CA THR A 165 -16.74 15.36 -8.98
C THR A 165 -16.82 16.42 -7.89
N GLY A 166 -16.73 16.00 -6.62
CA GLY A 166 -16.77 16.90 -5.46
C GLY A 166 -18.18 17.18 -4.90
N GLN A 167 -19.22 16.48 -5.39
CA GLN A 167 -20.52 16.50 -4.72
C GLN A 167 -20.49 15.60 -3.48
N ALA A 168 -20.84 16.18 -2.33
CA ALA A 168 -20.92 15.47 -1.06
C ALA A 168 -21.78 14.21 -1.20
N SER A 169 -21.18 13.06 -0.85
CA SER A 169 -21.82 11.77 -0.96
C SER A 169 -21.63 10.91 0.28
N PRO A 170 -22.63 10.08 0.67
CA PRO A 170 -22.47 9.12 1.76
C PRO A 170 -21.26 8.19 1.62
N TRP A 171 -20.75 7.96 0.40
CA TRP A 171 -19.54 7.13 0.25
C TRP A 171 -18.26 7.85 0.67
N GLU A 172 -18.22 9.19 0.66
CA GLU A 172 -17.07 9.97 1.12
C GLU A 172 -17.08 10.14 2.65
N GLU A 173 -18.27 10.12 3.25
CA GLU A 173 -18.48 10.37 4.68
C GLU A 173 -18.34 9.10 5.53
N PHE A 174 -18.69 7.92 4.99
CA PHE A 174 -18.74 6.67 5.76
C PHE A 174 -17.83 5.58 5.20
N GLU A 175 -17.27 4.76 6.09
CA GLU A 175 -16.52 3.58 5.73
C GLU A 175 -17.38 2.52 5.02
N ALA A 176 -16.80 1.73 4.13
CA ALA A 176 -17.55 0.83 3.25
C ALA A 176 -18.42 -0.21 4.01
N TRP A 177 -17.97 -0.67 5.18
CA TRP A 177 -18.72 -1.60 6.05
C TRP A 177 -19.83 -0.93 6.88
N GLU A 178 -19.92 0.40 6.89
CA GLU A 178 -20.95 1.14 7.62
C GLU A 178 -22.08 1.66 6.73
N ARG A 179 -21.87 1.62 5.41
CA ARG A 179 -22.83 2.14 4.43
C ARG A 179 -24.09 1.27 4.38
N THR A 180 -25.21 1.94 4.10
CA THR A 180 -26.50 1.29 3.83
C THR A 180 -26.99 1.69 2.44
N LEU A 181 -27.41 0.71 1.65
CA LEU A 181 -28.00 0.97 0.34
C LEU A 181 -29.47 1.40 0.48
N PRO A 182 -29.97 2.25 -0.44
CA PRO A 182 -31.39 2.56 -0.52
C PRO A 182 -32.24 1.29 -0.65
N THR A 183 -33.46 1.31 -0.11
CA THR A 183 -34.36 0.13 -0.07
C THR A 183 -34.72 -0.47 -1.43
N TRP A 184 -34.62 0.31 -2.51
CA TRP A 184 -34.83 -0.18 -3.88
C TRP A 184 -33.62 -0.90 -4.47
N CYS A 185 -32.44 -0.73 -3.87
CA CYS A 185 -31.17 -1.26 -4.33
C CYS A 185 -30.77 -2.50 -3.53
N SER A 186 -30.46 -3.59 -4.23
CA SER A 186 -29.96 -4.80 -3.60
C SER A 186 -28.89 -5.45 -4.46
N THR A 187 -28.00 -6.22 -3.83
CA THR A 187 -26.93 -6.89 -4.56
C THR A 187 -27.49 -7.93 -5.54
N PRO A 188 -27.13 -7.87 -6.83
CA PRO A 188 -27.72 -8.73 -7.82
C PRO A 188 -27.43 -10.21 -7.56
N LYS A 189 -28.43 -11.05 -7.80
CA LYS A 189 -28.32 -12.50 -7.56
C LYS A 189 -27.34 -13.20 -8.49
N HIS A 190 -27.09 -12.64 -9.68
CA HIS A 190 -26.13 -13.20 -10.65
C HIS A 190 -24.67 -12.90 -10.30
N TRP A 191 -24.41 -12.01 -9.33
CA TRP A 191 -23.06 -11.82 -8.80
C TRP A 191 -22.66 -13.02 -7.95
N ILE A 192 -21.41 -13.44 -8.07
CA ILE A 192 -20.90 -14.67 -7.47
C ILE A 192 -20.43 -14.43 -6.04
N GLU A 193 -20.58 -15.43 -5.18
CA GLU A 193 -19.95 -15.39 -3.87
C GLU A 193 -18.45 -15.64 -4.03
N PRO A 194 -17.57 -14.71 -3.63
CA PRO A 194 -16.12 -14.91 -3.70
C PRO A 194 -15.63 -15.98 -2.74
N ILE A 195 -14.44 -16.52 -2.99
CA ILE A 195 -13.76 -17.41 -2.05
C ILE A 195 -13.17 -16.56 -0.91
N PRO A 196 -13.58 -16.77 0.36
CA PRO A 196 -13.04 -16.01 1.48
C PRO A 196 -11.52 -16.18 1.60
N PRO A 197 -10.77 -15.15 2.03
CA PRO A 197 -9.36 -15.31 2.34
C PRO A 197 -9.19 -16.24 3.56
N PRO A 198 -8.06 -16.97 3.67
CA PRO A 198 -7.83 -17.92 4.77
C PRO A 198 -8.07 -17.37 6.18
N GLY A 199 -7.73 -16.10 6.41
CA GLY A 199 -7.91 -15.41 7.71
C GLY A 199 -9.32 -14.90 7.99
N PHE A 200 -10.29 -15.11 7.09
CA PHE A 200 -11.66 -14.64 7.32
C PHE A 200 -12.45 -15.60 8.23
N VAL A 201 -13.07 -15.03 9.26
CA VAL A 201 -13.94 -15.75 10.21
C VAL A 201 -15.33 -15.14 10.16
N GLU A 202 -16.33 -15.96 9.83
CA GLU A 202 -17.71 -15.48 9.58
C GLU A 202 -18.46 -15.07 10.86
N SER A 203 -18.15 -15.68 12.02
CA SER A 203 -18.74 -15.29 13.30
C SER A 203 -17.74 -14.50 14.15
N GLN A 204 -17.72 -13.19 13.98
CA GLN A 204 -17.05 -12.33 14.97
C GLN A 204 -18.01 -12.13 16.14
N ALA A 205 -17.87 -12.95 17.17
CA ALA A 205 -18.31 -12.51 18.50
C ALA A 205 -17.56 -11.20 18.81
N PRO A 206 -18.14 -10.23 19.55
CA PRO A 206 -17.44 -9.01 19.92
C PRO A 206 -16.08 -9.39 20.53
N HIS A 207 -15.00 -9.03 19.84
CA HIS A 207 -13.65 -9.38 20.25
C HIS A 207 -13.41 -8.85 21.68
N PRO A 208 -12.86 -9.66 22.59
CA PRO A 208 -12.60 -9.22 23.95
C PRO A 208 -11.64 -8.01 23.93
N LEU A 209 -12.17 -6.88 24.40
CA LEU A 209 -11.63 -5.52 24.36
C LEU A 209 -10.33 -5.28 25.16
N HIS A 210 -9.46 -6.27 25.41
CA HIS A 210 -8.34 -6.04 26.32
C HIS A 210 -6.94 -6.49 25.87
N GLU A 211 -6.78 -7.42 24.92
CA GLU A 211 -5.44 -7.96 24.58
C GLU A 211 -5.10 -7.99 23.08
N GLN A 212 -6.00 -7.57 22.19
CA GLN A 212 -5.83 -7.69 20.72
C GLN A 212 -6.04 -6.37 19.96
N TYR A 213 -5.81 -5.23 20.61
CA TYR A 213 -5.73 -3.97 19.88
C TYR A 213 -4.62 -4.09 18.83
N TYR A 214 -4.88 -3.61 17.61
CA TYR A 214 -3.99 -3.70 16.43
C TYR A 214 -3.90 -5.07 15.72
N GLU A 215 -4.63 -6.12 16.15
CA GLU A 215 -4.69 -7.34 15.32
C GLU A 215 -5.52 -7.10 14.05
N GLN A 216 -4.94 -7.43 12.91
CA GLN A 216 -5.61 -7.35 11.62
C GLN A 216 -6.64 -8.49 11.47
N TYR A 217 -7.83 -8.16 10.96
CA TYR A 217 -8.88 -9.11 10.60
C TYR A 217 -9.63 -8.68 9.34
N TYR A 218 -10.55 -9.50 8.85
CA TYR A 218 -11.32 -9.21 7.63
C TYR A 218 -12.79 -8.85 7.94
N LYS A 219 -13.29 -7.75 7.36
CA LYS A 219 -14.72 -7.47 7.23
C LYS A 219 -15.21 -7.81 5.83
N LYS A 220 -16.30 -8.57 5.74
CA LYS A 220 -16.99 -8.86 4.48
C LYS A 220 -17.92 -7.71 4.12
N VAL A 221 -17.63 -7.02 3.02
CA VAL A 221 -18.36 -5.83 2.57
C VAL A 221 -19.03 -6.12 1.24
N PRO A 222 -20.35 -5.88 1.06
CA PRO A 222 -20.98 -6.02 -0.24
C PRO A 222 -20.31 -5.13 -1.29
N THR A 223 -20.06 -5.63 -2.50
CA THR A 223 -19.35 -4.86 -3.55
C THR A 223 -20.10 -3.58 -3.92
N LEU A 224 -21.44 -3.59 -3.89
CA LEU A 224 -22.28 -2.38 -4.09
C LEU A 224 -22.12 -1.33 -2.99
N HIS A 225 -21.44 -1.60 -1.88
CA HIS A 225 -21.15 -0.53 -0.93
C HIS A 225 -20.01 0.38 -1.45
N ILE A 226 -19.36 0.00 -2.55
CA ILE A 226 -18.19 0.67 -3.08
C ILE A 226 -18.52 1.19 -4.48
N PRO A 227 -18.67 2.52 -4.65
CA PRO A 227 -19.16 3.08 -5.90
C PRO A 227 -18.15 3.03 -7.05
N GLY A 228 -16.86 2.99 -6.74
CA GLY A 228 -15.81 3.33 -7.71
C GLY A 228 -16.07 4.71 -8.32
N ASN A 229 -16.20 4.77 -9.65
CA ASN A 229 -16.53 5.98 -10.42
C ASN A 229 -18.05 6.16 -10.66
N GLY A 230 -18.89 5.29 -10.07
CA GLY A 230 -20.34 5.35 -10.21
C GLY A 230 -20.93 4.72 -11.48
N ARG A 231 -20.10 4.20 -12.41
CA ARG A 231 -20.53 3.69 -13.72
C ARG A 231 -20.45 2.16 -13.87
N CYS A 232 -19.47 1.51 -13.26
CA CYS A 232 -19.19 0.09 -13.51
C CYS A 232 -19.77 -0.84 -12.46
N ILE A 233 -19.63 -0.48 -11.18
CA ILE A 233 -20.25 -1.19 -10.07
C ILE A 233 -21.64 -0.58 -9.92
N ILE A 234 -22.67 -1.19 -10.52
CA ILE A 234 -24.06 -0.73 -10.46
C ILE A 234 -25.01 -1.93 -10.33
N PRO A 235 -26.24 -1.78 -9.80
CA PRO A 235 -27.15 -2.91 -9.58
C PRO A 235 -27.55 -3.66 -10.86
N SER A 236 -27.51 -2.99 -12.01
CA SER A 236 -27.83 -3.57 -13.31
C SER A 236 -26.61 -4.13 -14.05
N ALA A 237 -25.41 -4.08 -13.45
CA ALA A 237 -24.16 -4.40 -14.13
C ALA A 237 -24.16 -5.84 -14.67
N LYS A 238 -23.89 -5.94 -15.97
CA LYS A 238 -23.67 -7.21 -16.70
C LYS A 238 -22.23 -7.37 -17.20
N LYS A 239 -21.43 -6.30 -17.09
CA LYS A 239 -20.02 -6.29 -17.42
C LYS A 239 -19.24 -5.70 -16.23
N PRO A 240 -18.15 -6.33 -15.78
CA PRO A 240 -17.64 -7.64 -16.23
C PRO A 240 -18.67 -8.77 -16.03
N ASP A 241 -18.54 -9.87 -16.80
CA ASP A 241 -19.51 -10.97 -16.79
C ASP A 241 -19.48 -11.79 -15.49
N ILE A 242 -18.36 -11.76 -14.77
CA ILE A 242 -18.23 -12.33 -13.43
C ILE A 242 -17.95 -11.19 -12.45
N ILE A 243 -18.89 -10.90 -11.54
CA ILE A 243 -18.76 -9.85 -10.53
C ILE A 243 -18.81 -10.48 -9.14
N SER A 244 -17.87 -10.11 -8.29
CA SER A 244 -17.87 -10.52 -6.88
C SER A 244 -19.01 -9.85 -6.13
N ARG A 245 -19.76 -10.61 -5.34
CA ARG A 245 -20.84 -10.12 -4.48
C ARG A 245 -20.34 -9.33 -3.29
N ALA A 246 -19.17 -9.68 -2.79
CA ALA A 246 -18.54 -9.06 -1.63
C ALA A 246 -17.03 -8.88 -1.83
N LEU A 247 -16.44 -7.97 -1.07
CA LEU A 247 -15.00 -7.80 -0.94
C LEU A 247 -14.63 -7.99 0.54
N TYR A 248 -13.48 -8.60 0.80
CA TYR A 248 -12.94 -8.81 2.14
C TYR A 248 -11.93 -7.72 2.45
N PHE A 249 -12.34 -6.77 3.28
CA PHE A 249 -11.53 -5.64 3.70
C PHE A 249 -10.67 -6.02 4.90
N PRO A 250 -9.34 -5.94 4.81
CA PRO A 250 -8.50 -6.01 6.00
C PRO A 250 -8.69 -4.74 6.83
N VAL A 251 -8.95 -4.93 8.11
CA VAL A 251 -9.23 -3.89 9.08
C VAL A 251 -8.52 -4.17 10.40
N GLU A 252 -8.38 -3.15 11.23
CA GLU A 252 -7.81 -3.23 12.57
C GLU A 252 -8.74 -2.53 13.55
N GLU A 253 -8.80 -3.03 14.78
CA GLU A 253 -9.54 -2.36 15.86
C GLU A 253 -8.63 -1.44 16.66
N HIS A 254 -8.93 -0.14 16.63
CA HIS A 254 -8.24 0.90 17.39
C HIS A 254 -9.13 1.41 18.53
N HIS A 255 -8.54 1.94 19.60
CA HIS A 255 -9.29 2.51 20.72
C HIS A 255 -10.24 3.65 20.29
N TYR A 256 -9.86 4.39 19.24
CA TYR A 256 -10.65 5.41 18.57
C TYR A 256 -9.97 5.71 17.23
N PRO A 257 -10.67 5.79 16.08
CA PRO A 257 -12.12 5.84 15.89
C PRO A 257 -12.85 4.47 15.88
N GLY A 258 -12.26 3.40 16.42
CA GLY A 258 -12.84 2.05 16.40
C GLY A 258 -12.19 1.22 15.29
N THR A 259 -12.99 0.52 14.48
CA THR A 259 -12.48 -0.20 13.32
C THR A 259 -11.98 0.77 12.24
N VAL A 260 -10.72 0.63 11.84
CA VAL A 260 -10.13 1.35 10.70
C VAL A 260 -9.65 0.37 9.64
N LYS A 261 -9.41 0.87 8.43
CA LYS A 261 -8.80 0.09 7.37
C LYS A 261 -7.35 -0.24 7.74
N ALA A 262 -6.94 -1.49 7.59
CA ALA A 262 -5.57 -1.89 7.90
C ALA A 262 -4.57 -1.18 6.98
N VAL A 263 -3.46 -0.72 7.52
CA VAL A 263 -2.38 -0.15 6.71
C VAL A 263 -1.60 -1.31 6.13
N LEU A 264 -1.59 -1.42 4.80
CA LEU A 264 -0.80 -2.43 4.11
C LEU A 264 0.48 -1.79 3.62
N ASP A 265 1.61 -2.41 3.96
CA ASP A 265 2.88 -1.99 3.41
C ASP A 265 2.88 -2.22 1.89
N ARG A 266 3.06 -1.13 1.15
CA ARG A 266 3.14 -1.12 -0.32
C ARG A 266 4.51 -1.58 -0.82
N ARG A 267 5.51 -1.69 0.06
CA ARG A 267 6.88 -2.12 -0.24
C ARG A 267 7.03 -3.63 -0.12
N ALA A 268 6.37 -4.23 0.87
CA ALA A 268 6.36 -5.67 1.05
C ALA A 268 5.82 -6.42 -0.17
N ASP A 269 6.48 -7.52 -0.51
CA ASP A 269 5.90 -8.51 -1.42
C ASP A 269 4.92 -9.38 -0.62
N LEU A 270 3.64 -9.04 -0.75
CA LEU A 270 2.55 -9.69 -0.05
C LEU A 270 2.13 -10.98 -0.77
N VAL A 271 2.69 -11.30 -1.94
CA VAL A 271 2.32 -12.49 -2.70
C VAL A 271 3.48 -13.48 -2.72
N PRO A 272 3.30 -14.68 -2.14
CA PRO A 272 4.31 -15.73 -2.21
C PRO A 272 4.72 -16.00 -3.66
N TYR A 273 6.01 -16.23 -3.90
CA TYR A 273 6.57 -16.38 -5.25
C TYR A 273 5.81 -17.43 -6.09
N GLY A 274 5.52 -18.60 -5.52
CA GLY A 274 4.77 -19.66 -6.20
C GLY A 274 3.29 -19.34 -6.48
N ALA A 275 2.76 -18.24 -5.94
CA ALA A 275 1.39 -17.78 -6.15
C ALA A 275 1.29 -16.65 -7.20
N HIS A 276 2.40 -16.30 -7.87
CA HIS A 276 2.41 -15.29 -8.92
C HIS A 276 1.76 -15.82 -10.19
N LEU A 277 0.68 -15.17 -10.63
CA LEU A 277 -0.02 -15.49 -11.86
C LEU A 277 0.50 -14.60 -12.99
N VAL A 278 1.08 -15.21 -14.01
CA VAL A 278 1.64 -14.52 -15.17
C VAL A 278 0.58 -14.39 -16.27
N PRO A 279 0.32 -13.18 -16.79
CA PRO A 279 -0.62 -12.99 -17.90
C PRO A 279 -0.32 -13.88 -19.11
N GLY A 280 -1.36 -14.42 -19.72
CA GLY A 280 -1.29 -15.43 -20.78
C GLY A 280 -1.17 -16.87 -20.31
N LYS A 281 -0.97 -17.09 -19.00
CA LYS A 281 -0.97 -18.43 -18.36
C LYS A 281 -2.02 -18.56 -17.25
N VAL A 282 -2.80 -17.51 -17.01
CA VAL A 282 -3.79 -17.47 -15.93
C VAL A 282 -5.01 -18.28 -16.35
N THR A 283 -5.38 -19.29 -15.56
CA THR A 283 -6.60 -20.05 -15.77
C THR A 283 -7.81 -19.30 -15.21
N LEU A 284 -9.01 -19.63 -15.70
CA LEU A 284 -10.26 -19.05 -15.19
C LEU A 284 -10.44 -19.23 -13.68
N ASP A 285 -10.12 -20.42 -13.15
CA ASP A 285 -10.25 -20.70 -11.71
C ASP A 285 -9.24 -19.92 -10.87
N ALA A 286 -7.99 -19.77 -11.36
CA ALA A 286 -7.00 -18.93 -10.71
C ALA A 286 -7.43 -17.46 -10.68
N ALA A 287 -7.96 -16.94 -11.79
CA ALA A 287 -8.50 -15.59 -11.86
C ALA A 287 -9.71 -15.39 -10.92
N ARG A 288 -10.62 -16.37 -10.85
CA ARG A 288 -11.77 -16.35 -9.93
C ARG A 288 -11.34 -16.36 -8.47
N ALA A 289 -10.26 -17.06 -8.12
CA ALA A 289 -9.73 -17.10 -6.76
C ALA A 289 -9.19 -15.74 -6.26
N LEU A 290 -8.92 -14.80 -7.17
CA LEU A 290 -8.55 -13.42 -6.83
C LEU A 290 -9.77 -12.57 -6.42
N LEU A 291 -10.96 -12.90 -6.93
CA LEU A 291 -12.15 -12.07 -6.73
C LEU A 291 -12.54 -11.96 -5.26
N GLY A 292 -12.90 -10.74 -4.86
CA GLY A 292 -13.23 -10.40 -3.48
C GLY A 292 -12.04 -10.13 -2.58
N ARG A 293 -10.80 -10.36 -3.02
CA ARG A 293 -9.61 -10.28 -2.18
C ARG A 293 -8.75 -9.06 -2.51
N VAL A 294 -7.85 -8.72 -1.57
CA VAL A 294 -6.72 -7.84 -1.85
C VAL A 294 -5.76 -8.59 -2.77
N ILE A 295 -5.34 -7.93 -3.83
CA ILE A 295 -4.34 -8.42 -4.78
C ILE A 295 -3.15 -7.47 -4.81
N GLN A 296 -2.00 -8.02 -5.15
CA GLN A 296 -0.83 -7.24 -5.58
C GLN A 296 -0.53 -7.58 -7.04
N SER A 297 -0.13 -6.56 -7.79
CA SER A 297 0.32 -6.71 -9.17
C SER A 297 1.59 -5.91 -9.39
N SER A 298 2.40 -6.31 -10.36
CA SER A 298 3.64 -5.62 -10.73
C SER A 298 3.73 -5.44 -12.24
N THR A 299 4.29 -4.32 -12.69
CA THR A 299 4.67 -4.09 -14.09
C THR A 299 6.01 -4.73 -14.45
N GLU A 300 6.83 -5.05 -13.44
CA GLU A 300 8.13 -5.71 -13.60
C GLU A 300 7.99 -7.22 -13.42
N PRO A 301 8.59 -8.03 -14.32
CA PRO A 301 8.70 -9.47 -14.10
C PRO A 301 9.59 -9.70 -12.88
N ARG A 302 9.16 -10.58 -11.98
CA ARG A 302 10.02 -10.97 -10.85
C ARG A 302 11.13 -11.87 -11.37
N SER A 303 12.32 -11.63 -10.85
CA SER A 303 13.49 -12.45 -11.17
C SER A 303 13.38 -13.79 -10.47
N ASP A 304 13.76 -14.86 -11.17
CA ASP A 304 13.76 -16.19 -10.58
C ASP A 304 14.76 -16.22 -9.41
N PRO A 305 14.33 -16.59 -8.19
CA PRO A 305 15.24 -16.71 -7.04
C PRO A 305 16.34 -17.76 -7.27
N ASP A 306 16.12 -18.71 -8.19
CA ASP A 306 17.09 -19.75 -8.52
C ASP A 306 18.00 -19.36 -9.71
N GLU A 307 17.73 -18.25 -10.42
CA GLU A 307 18.61 -17.75 -11.47
C GLU A 307 19.74 -16.88 -10.88
N PRO A 308 21.02 -17.13 -11.22
CA PRO A 308 22.11 -16.28 -10.79
C PRO A 308 21.86 -14.84 -11.28
N PRO A 309 22.16 -13.80 -10.47
CA PRO A 309 21.86 -12.44 -10.82
C PRO A 309 22.57 -12.05 -12.12
N ALA A 310 21.79 -11.97 -13.22
CA ALA A 310 22.27 -11.39 -14.47
C ALA A 310 22.64 -9.92 -14.22
N GLY A 311 23.84 -9.53 -14.65
CA GLY A 311 24.51 -8.29 -14.24
C GLY A 311 23.70 -6.99 -14.40
N LYS A 312 24.16 -5.92 -13.73
CA LYS A 312 23.62 -4.54 -13.67
C LYS A 312 22.12 -4.46 -14.01
N ARG A 313 21.27 -4.92 -13.09
CA ARG A 313 19.83 -4.62 -13.14
C ARG A 313 19.64 -3.13 -12.94
N ARG A 314 18.84 -2.51 -13.81
CA ARG A 314 18.40 -1.12 -13.65
C ARG A 314 17.63 -1.03 -12.32
N LYS A 315 17.98 -0.09 -11.44
CA LYS A 315 17.22 0.21 -10.20
C LYS A 315 15.80 0.59 -10.63
N VAL A 316 14.85 -0.34 -10.48
CA VAL A 316 13.44 -0.06 -10.74
C VAL A 316 12.82 0.34 -9.41
N ASN A 317 12.22 1.52 -9.39
CA ASN A 317 11.49 2.00 -8.25
C ASN A 317 10.28 1.06 -7.99
N LYS A 318 10.34 0.24 -6.92
CA LYS A 318 9.28 -0.71 -6.54
C LYS A 318 7.92 -0.02 -6.39
N TYR A 319 7.87 1.23 -5.90
CA TYR A 319 6.64 2.02 -5.78
C TYR A 319 5.98 2.38 -7.12
N ALA A 320 6.78 2.52 -8.19
CA ALA A 320 6.27 2.75 -9.53
C ALA A 320 5.80 1.44 -10.19
N ALA A 321 6.40 0.31 -9.79
CA ALA A 321 6.17 -0.98 -10.43
C ALA A 321 4.99 -1.75 -9.83
N GLN A 322 4.78 -1.69 -8.50
CA GLN A 322 3.79 -2.50 -7.81
C GLN A 322 2.51 -1.73 -7.45
N ARG A 323 1.38 -2.43 -7.41
CA ARG A 323 0.08 -1.88 -7.04
C ARG A 323 -0.73 -2.85 -6.20
N LEU A 324 -1.37 -2.31 -5.16
CA LEU A 324 -2.36 -3.01 -4.35
C LEU A 324 -3.78 -2.59 -4.74
N GLY A 325 -4.69 -3.55 -4.77
CA GLY A 325 -6.10 -3.26 -4.98
C GLY A 325 -7.01 -4.42 -4.62
N PHE A 326 -8.32 -4.19 -4.69
CA PHE A 326 -9.34 -5.22 -4.55
C PHE A 326 -9.79 -5.69 -5.92
N ALA A 327 -9.69 -6.98 -6.21
CA ALA A 327 -10.28 -7.55 -7.42
C ALA A 327 -11.79 -7.73 -7.22
N TRP A 328 -12.61 -7.01 -8.00
CA TRP A 328 -14.07 -7.01 -7.83
C TRP A 328 -14.82 -7.63 -9.01
N GLY A 329 -14.20 -7.73 -10.19
CA GLY A 329 -14.83 -8.33 -11.35
C GLY A 329 -13.83 -8.90 -12.35
N LEU A 330 -14.30 -9.82 -13.19
CA LEU A 330 -13.51 -10.55 -14.17
C LEU A 330 -14.28 -10.64 -15.49
N GLU A 331 -13.68 -10.13 -16.56
CA GLU A 331 -14.20 -10.25 -17.91
C GLU A 331 -13.57 -11.46 -18.62
N THR A 332 -14.42 -12.24 -19.29
CA THR A 332 -14.01 -13.36 -20.15
C THR A 332 -14.28 -13.08 -21.62
N ASP A 333 -13.54 -13.75 -22.50
CA ASP A 333 -13.80 -13.72 -23.94
C ASP A 333 -14.89 -14.73 -24.36
N LEU A 334 -15.08 -14.88 -25.67
CA LEU A 334 -16.11 -15.75 -26.24
C LEU A 334 -15.81 -17.24 -25.97
N GLU A 335 -14.54 -17.57 -25.77
CA GLU A 335 -14.04 -18.90 -25.43
C GLU A 335 -14.10 -19.17 -23.91
N GLY A 336 -14.41 -18.15 -23.09
CA GLY A 336 -14.49 -18.23 -21.63
C GLY A 336 -13.15 -18.05 -20.92
N GLU A 337 -12.10 -17.64 -21.65
CA GLU A 337 -10.78 -17.38 -21.09
C GLU A 337 -10.74 -16.01 -20.41
N PRO A 338 -9.98 -15.87 -19.30
CA PRO A 338 -9.91 -14.61 -18.56
C PRO A 338 -9.14 -13.53 -19.35
N VAL A 339 -9.75 -12.36 -19.50
CA VAL A 339 -9.18 -11.24 -20.27
C VAL A 339 -8.80 -10.07 -19.37
N TRP A 340 -9.76 -9.55 -18.61
CA TRP A 340 -9.56 -8.35 -17.79
C TRP A 340 -9.95 -8.61 -16.35
N LEU A 341 -9.04 -8.28 -15.43
CA LEU A 341 -9.34 -8.25 -14.00
C LEU A 341 -9.65 -6.82 -13.58
N HIS A 342 -10.89 -6.57 -13.17
CA HIS A 342 -11.34 -5.27 -12.69
C HIS A 342 -11.00 -5.10 -11.21
N CYS A 343 -10.35 -3.98 -10.92
CA CYS A 343 -9.75 -3.70 -9.63
C CYS A 343 -10.14 -2.32 -9.09
N LEU A 344 -10.10 -2.18 -7.77
CA LEU A 344 -10.20 -0.92 -7.04
C LEU A 344 -8.90 -0.69 -6.29
N GLU A 345 -8.23 0.44 -6.50
CA GLU A 345 -6.96 0.74 -5.85
C GLU A 345 -7.09 0.83 -4.33
N TYR A 346 -6.13 0.23 -3.63
CA TYR A 346 -6.14 0.20 -2.18
C TYR A 346 -5.84 1.59 -1.61
N GLY A 347 -6.87 2.26 -1.11
CA GLY A 347 -6.78 3.55 -0.41
C GLY A 347 -7.62 4.63 -1.10
N THR A 348 -7.41 4.80 -2.41
CA THR A 348 -8.16 5.78 -3.23
C THR A 348 -9.48 5.23 -3.75
N LEU A 349 -9.61 3.90 -3.84
CA LEU A 349 -10.72 3.21 -4.52
C LEU A 349 -10.88 3.60 -6.00
N ALA A 350 -9.82 4.13 -6.62
CA ALA A 350 -9.79 4.41 -8.05
C ALA A 350 -9.88 3.10 -8.84
N GLN A 351 -10.68 3.08 -9.90
CA GLN A 351 -10.86 1.88 -10.71
C GLN A 351 -9.77 1.72 -11.76
N TYR A 352 -9.30 0.49 -11.93
CA TYR A 352 -8.38 0.11 -13.00
C TYR A 352 -8.65 -1.33 -13.45
N VAL A 353 -8.08 -1.72 -14.58
CA VAL A 353 -8.09 -3.11 -15.06
C VAL A 353 -6.67 -3.60 -15.31
N LEU A 354 -6.44 -4.89 -15.07
CA LEU A 354 -5.23 -5.61 -15.44
C LEU A 354 -5.55 -6.54 -16.60
N SER A 355 -4.75 -6.49 -17.68
CA SER A 355 -4.85 -7.51 -18.74
C SER A 355 -4.26 -8.81 -18.21
N LEU A 356 -5.06 -9.87 -18.24
CA LEU A 356 -4.65 -11.23 -17.94
C LEU A 356 -4.15 -11.97 -19.19
N ARG A 357 -4.15 -11.31 -20.35
CA ARG A 357 -3.53 -11.79 -21.58
C ARG A 357 -2.07 -11.38 -21.65
N SER A 358 -1.27 -12.08 -22.44
CA SER A 358 0.16 -11.78 -22.62
C SER A 358 0.44 -10.47 -23.39
N VAL A 359 -0.59 -9.70 -23.75
CA VAL A 359 -0.48 -8.51 -24.60
C VAL A 359 -0.27 -7.26 -23.75
N ARG A 360 0.99 -6.80 -23.63
CA ARG A 360 1.40 -5.68 -22.77
C ARG A 360 0.82 -4.29 -23.12
N LYS A 361 0.09 -4.12 -24.23
CA LYS A 361 -0.40 -2.81 -24.72
C LYS A 361 -1.88 -2.83 -25.13
N GLU A 362 -2.69 -3.64 -24.47
CA GLU A 362 -4.14 -3.52 -24.65
C GLU A 362 -4.64 -2.24 -23.97
N LYS A 363 -5.57 -1.55 -24.64
CA LYS A 363 -6.29 -0.41 -24.09
C LYS A 363 -7.66 -0.86 -23.61
N TYR A 364 -8.09 -0.31 -22.49
CA TYR A 364 -9.44 -0.45 -21.98
C TYR A 364 -10.09 0.93 -21.96
N GLY A 365 -11.27 1.06 -22.57
CA GLY A 365 -11.96 2.35 -22.73
C GLY A 365 -11.23 3.38 -23.61
N ASP A 366 -11.76 4.60 -23.64
CA ASP A 366 -11.17 5.76 -24.33
C ASP A 366 -10.43 6.64 -23.31
N SER A 367 -9.12 6.82 -23.49
CA SER A 367 -8.27 7.60 -22.55
C SER A 367 -8.63 9.08 -22.47
N ARG A 368 -9.50 9.59 -23.35
CA ARG A 368 -10.01 10.96 -23.31
C ARG A 368 -11.25 11.10 -22.41
N ASP A 369 -11.92 10.00 -22.06
CA ASP A 369 -13.01 10.03 -21.09
C ASP A 369 -12.39 10.23 -19.69
N PRO A 370 -12.72 11.34 -18.98
CA PRO A 370 -12.17 11.63 -17.66
C PRO A 370 -12.54 10.58 -16.60
N LEU A 371 -13.55 9.75 -16.87
CA LEU A 371 -14.02 8.71 -15.96
C LEU A 371 -13.74 7.30 -16.49
N ALA A 372 -12.90 7.15 -17.53
CA ALA A 372 -12.49 5.85 -18.05
C ALA A 372 -11.73 5.02 -17.00
N VAL A 373 -12.00 3.72 -17.00
CA VAL A 373 -11.22 2.75 -16.23
C VAL A 373 -9.89 2.53 -16.95
N LEU A 374 -8.78 2.77 -16.26
CA LEU A 374 -7.46 2.70 -16.86
C LEU A 374 -6.95 1.26 -16.95
N ALA A 375 -6.45 0.87 -18.11
CA ALA A 375 -5.67 -0.36 -18.25
C ALA A 375 -4.25 -0.14 -17.71
N VAL A 376 -3.83 -1.02 -16.79
CA VAL A 376 -2.51 -0.98 -16.18
C VAL A 376 -1.70 -2.18 -16.68
N PRO A 377 -0.44 -1.99 -17.12
CA PRO A 377 0.43 -3.09 -17.48
C PRO A 377 0.63 -4.04 -16.30
N CYS A 378 0.68 -5.34 -16.60
CA CYS A 378 0.85 -6.39 -15.60
C CYS A 378 1.87 -7.41 -16.11
N ALA A 379 2.90 -7.67 -15.34
CA ALA A 379 3.84 -8.77 -15.54
C ALA A 379 3.46 -9.98 -14.67
N TRP A 380 2.92 -9.73 -13.47
CA TRP A 380 2.32 -10.73 -12.61
C TRP A 380 1.26 -10.12 -11.70
N VAL A 381 0.31 -10.94 -11.25
CA VAL A 381 -0.71 -10.62 -10.25
C VAL A 381 -0.91 -11.80 -9.31
N GLY A 382 -1.25 -11.56 -8.05
CA GLY A 382 -1.66 -12.62 -7.14
C GLY A 382 -2.43 -12.09 -5.93
N ALA A 383 -3.07 -13.01 -5.19
CA ALA A 383 -3.75 -12.66 -3.95
C ALA A 383 -2.73 -12.35 -2.86
N ALA A 384 -2.87 -11.19 -2.21
CA ALA A 384 -2.03 -10.82 -1.08
C ALA A 384 -2.30 -11.76 0.10
N VAL A 385 -1.24 -12.18 0.78
CA VAL A 385 -1.26 -12.98 2.00
C VAL A 385 -0.95 -12.03 3.15
N LEU A 386 -1.97 -11.74 3.96
CA LEU A 386 -1.88 -10.74 5.01
C LEU A 386 -1.65 -11.40 6.39
N PRO A 387 -1.28 -10.64 7.44
CA PRO A 387 -1.07 -11.18 8.77
C PRO A 387 -2.20 -12.08 9.29
N ALA A 388 -3.46 -11.72 9.02
CA ALA A 388 -4.62 -12.54 9.38
C ALA A 388 -4.60 -13.92 8.71
N ASP A 389 -4.16 -14.00 7.44
CA ASP A 389 -4.05 -15.25 6.69
C ASP A 389 -2.91 -16.12 7.22
N LEU A 390 -1.75 -15.49 7.51
CA LEU A 390 -0.60 -16.20 8.06
C LEU A 390 -0.92 -16.82 9.42
N LYS A 391 -1.64 -16.10 10.28
CA LYS A 391 -2.11 -16.60 11.58
C LYS A 391 -3.02 -17.81 11.38
N ALA A 392 -4.04 -17.69 10.53
CA ALA A 392 -4.96 -18.79 10.26
C ALA A 392 -4.28 -20.02 9.64
N LEU A 393 -3.31 -19.84 8.74
CA LEU A 393 -2.54 -20.92 8.14
C LEU A 393 -1.66 -21.64 9.17
N LYS A 394 -1.05 -20.91 10.11
CA LYS A 394 -0.28 -21.48 11.23
C LYS A 394 -1.20 -22.28 12.17
N ASP A 395 -2.36 -21.74 12.51
CA ASP A 395 -3.34 -22.40 13.38
C ASP A 395 -3.90 -23.69 12.73
N ALA A 396 -4.13 -23.67 11.42
CA ALA A 396 -4.55 -24.87 10.67
C ALA A 396 -3.44 -25.94 10.61
N ALA A 397 -2.17 -25.53 10.48
CA ALA A 397 -1.03 -26.43 10.50
C ALA A 397 -0.75 -27.02 11.89
N GLY A 398 -1.06 -26.26 12.95
CA GLY A 398 -0.82 -26.59 14.37
C GLY A 398 -1.64 -27.75 14.95
N ASN A 399 -2.54 -28.38 14.19
CA ASN A 399 -3.32 -29.54 14.63
C ASN A 399 -2.90 -30.87 13.98
N ASN A 400 -1.93 -30.92 13.06
CA ASN A 400 -1.53 -32.18 12.40
C ASN A 400 -0.10 -32.28 11.85
N ALA A 401 0.84 -31.39 12.20
CA ALA A 401 2.21 -31.50 11.70
C ALA A 401 3.25 -31.25 12.79
N GLN A 402 3.69 -32.35 13.38
CA GLN A 402 5.03 -32.50 13.90
C GLN A 402 5.99 -32.43 12.69
N GLU A 403 6.86 -31.42 12.68
CA GLU A 403 8.07 -31.29 11.87
C GLU A 403 7.99 -31.63 10.36
N ALA A 404 7.74 -30.62 9.53
CA ALA A 404 8.25 -30.59 8.16
C ALA A 404 8.71 -29.15 7.83
N ASN A 405 10.02 -29.00 7.67
CA ASN A 405 10.74 -27.76 7.42
C ASN A 405 10.18 -26.93 6.26
N VAL A 406 9.77 -25.71 6.56
CA VAL A 406 9.93 -24.54 5.67
C VAL A 406 10.63 -23.49 6.51
N SER A 407 11.92 -23.27 6.25
CA SER A 407 12.75 -22.31 6.97
C SER A 407 12.31 -20.89 6.61
N VAL A 408 11.50 -20.27 7.46
CA VAL A 408 11.63 -18.85 7.76
C VAL A 408 11.97 -18.80 9.24
N GLY A 409 13.26 -18.72 9.54
CA GLY A 409 13.74 -18.57 10.90
C GLY A 409 13.42 -17.18 11.40
N SER A 410 12.23 -16.99 11.99
CA SER A 410 12.06 -15.98 13.02
C SER A 410 12.45 -16.63 14.34
N PRO A 411 13.53 -16.20 15.01
CA PRO A 411 13.81 -16.67 16.36
C PRO A 411 12.65 -16.28 17.27
N GLU A 412 12.32 -17.19 18.17
CA GLU A 412 11.18 -17.15 19.10
C GLU A 412 11.03 -15.77 19.77
N ALA A 413 9.84 -15.19 19.69
CA ALA A 413 9.51 -13.83 20.14
C ALA A 413 9.44 -13.66 21.68
N GLY A 414 10.26 -14.39 22.43
CA GLY A 414 10.22 -14.42 23.89
C GLY A 414 11.21 -13.50 24.61
N ASP A 415 12.27 -13.01 23.96
CA ASP A 415 13.42 -12.41 24.68
C ASP A 415 14.12 -11.25 23.92
N ARG A 416 13.38 -10.46 23.14
CA ARG A 416 13.94 -9.28 22.44
C ARG A 416 14.05 -8.08 23.37
N MET A 417 15.18 -7.39 23.33
CA MET A 417 15.48 -6.23 24.18
C MET A 417 14.63 -5.02 23.76
N SER A 418 14.30 -4.15 24.72
CA SER A 418 13.75 -2.82 24.40
C SER A 418 14.80 -1.98 23.66
N TYR A 419 14.39 -1.01 22.85
CA TYR A 419 15.33 -0.10 22.17
C TYR A 419 16.33 0.54 23.14
N SER A 420 15.88 0.98 24.32
CA SER A 420 16.79 1.61 25.30
C SER A 420 17.85 0.65 25.81
N ASP A 421 17.46 -0.59 26.15
CA ASP A 421 18.42 -1.59 26.64
C ASP A 421 19.38 -2.03 25.52
N TRP A 422 18.86 -2.16 24.30
CA TRP A 422 19.66 -2.48 23.12
C TRP A 422 20.68 -1.37 22.82
N SER A 423 20.23 -0.11 22.85
CA SER A 423 21.06 1.06 22.59
C SER A 423 22.15 1.19 23.66
N ASP A 424 21.80 1.10 24.95
CA ASP A 424 22.77 1.16 26.05
C ASP A 424 23.87 0.10 25.92
N LYS A 425 23.48 -1.13 25.57
CA LYS A 425 24.40 -2.25 25.36
C LYS A 425 25.30 -2.03 24.15
N THR A 426 24.72 -1.67 23.01
CA THR A 426 25.43 -1.46 21.75
C THR A 426 26.39 -0.28 21.85
N MET A 427 25.98 0.82 22.48
CA MET A 427 26.83 1.98 22.73
C MET A 427 28.00 1.67 23.66
N ALA A 428 27.82 0.76 24.63
CA ALA A 428 28.92 0.28 25.45
C ALA A 428 29.96 -0.49 24.61
N TRP A 429 29.52 -1.31 23.65
CA TRP A 429 30.42 -2.01 22.73
C TRP A 429 31.13 -1.06 21.77
N ILE A 430 30.43 -0.09 21.19
CA ILE A 430 31.02 0.95 20.31
C ILE A 430 32.12 1.70 21.07
N ARG A 431 31.86 2.14 22.30
CA ARG A 431 32.87 2.82 23.13
C ARG A 431 34.09 1.94 23.39
N LYS A 432 33.91 0.64 23.61
CA LYS A 432 35.03 -0.30 23.81
C LYS A 432 35.84 -0.52 22.54
N LEU A 433 35.18 -0.68 21.38
CA LEU A 433 35.84 -0.86 20.07
C LEU A 433 36.70 0.34 19.67
N ASN A 434 36.29 1.55 20.07
CA ASN A 434 37.02 2.80 19.80
C ASN A 434 37.98 3.21 20.94
N ALA A 435 38.05 2.45 22.04
CA ALA A 435 38.91 2.79 23.17
C ALA A 435 40.39 2.43 22.92
N GLU A 436 41.29 3.29 23.40
CA GLU A 436 42.73 3.02 23.40
C GLU A 436 43.03 1.80 24.29
N GLY A 437 43.26 0.63 23.67
CA GLY A 437 43.62 -0.60 24.39
C GLY A 437 43.04 -1.89 23.83
N PHE A 438 42.09 -1.81 22.90
CA PHE A 438 41.48 -2.97 22.25
C PHE A 438 41.79 -3.00 20.75
N ASP A 439 41.83 -4.21 20.18
CA ASP A 439 41.85 -4.36 18.71
C ASP A 439 40.42 -4.23 18.18
N PRO A 440 40.16 -3.32 17.21
CA PRO A 440 38.85 -3.21 16.57
C PRO A 440 38.62 -4.42 15.66
N VAL A 441 37.61 -5.23 15.99
CA VAL A 441 37.34 -6.49 15.32
C VAL A 441 35.86 -6.65 14.97
N VAL A 442 35.60 -7.41 13.91
CA VAL A 442 34.27 -7.84 13.50
C VAL A 442 34.27 -9.33 13.18
N GLU A 443 33.16 -9.98 13.44
CA GLU A 443 32.91 -11.36 13.03
C GLU A 443 32.30 -11.41 11.63
N VAL A 444 32.85 -12.26 10.75
CA VAL A 444 32.23 -12.62 9.47
C VAL A 444 31.71 -14.04 9.57
N GLY A 445 30.42 -14.20 9.35
CA GLY A 445 29.73 -15.47 9.49
C GLY A 445 30.02 -16.47 8.36
N PRO A 446 29.38 -17.65 8.41
CA PRO A 446 29.51 -18.68 7.37
C PRO A 446 29.03 -18.25 5.99
N ASP A 447 28.21 -17.21 5.94
CA ASP A 447 27.74 -16.57 4.71
C ASP A 447 28.87 -15.86 3.94
N GLY A 448 29.93 -15.44 4.65
CA GLY A 448 31.10 -14.81 4.03
C GLY A 448 30.75 -13.52 3.29
N MET A 449 29.79 -12.76 3.82
CA MET A 449 29.23 -11.57 3.17
C MET A 449 29.56 -10.28 3.91
N PHE A 450 29.98 -9.27 3.15
CA PHE A 450 29.97 -7.88 3.58
C PHE A 450 28.92 -7.09 2.81
N VAL A 451 28.35 -6.08 3.46
CA VAL A 451 27.41 -5.14 2.88
C VAL A 451 27.92 -3.71 3.08
N GLY A 452 27.84 -2.87 2.05
CA GLY A 452 28.33 -1.50 2.10
C GLY A 452 27.41 -0.55 1.35
N GLY A 453 27.35 0.69 1.82
CA GLY A 453 26.42 1.66 1.27
C GLY A 453 26.38 2.97 2.03
N ASP A 454 25.45 3.80 1.59
CA ASP A 454 25.03 5.00 2.29
C ASP A 454 24.15 4.61 3.48
N LEU A 455 24.64 4.84 4.70
CA LEU A 455 23.91 4.46 5.90
C LEU A 455 22.62 5.27 6.09
N GLY A 456 22.60 6.53 5.66
CA GLY A 456 21.42 7.41 5.71
C GLY A 456 20.27 6.94 4.83
N THR A 457 20.57 6.31 3.69
CA THR A 457 19.56 5.78 2.76
C THR A 457 19.29 4.28 2.92
N SER A 458 20.17 3.56 3.62
CA SER A 458 20.05 2.12 3.91
C SER A 458 19.24 1.81 5.18
N LYS A 459 18.37 2.72 5.64
CA LYS A 459 17.53 2.56 6.86
C LYS A 459 16.11 2.04 6.59
N GLY A 460 15.77 1.75 5.34
CA GLY A 460 14.42 1.31 4.95
C GLY A 460 14.21 -0.20 5.11
N ASP A 461 12.95 -0.64 5.11
CA ASP A 461 12.53 -2.02 5.45
C ASP A 461 13.16 -3.17 4.62
N ASP A 462 13.84 -2.88 3.50
CA ASP A 462 14.53 -3.88 2.66
C ASP A 462 16.07 -3.87 2.82
N ASP A 463 16.67 -2.97 3.63
CA ASP A 463 18.12 -2.80 3.85
C ASP A 463 18.98 -3.13 2.63
N GLU A 464 18.64 -2.55 1.48
CA GLU A 464 19.39 -2.74 0.24
C GLU A 464 20.66 -1.88 0.31
N PHE A 465 21.64 -2.33 1.11
CA PHE A 465 23.01 -1.87 0.97
C PHE A 465 23.42 -2.02 -0.49
N GLU A 466 23.86 -0.93 -1.09
CA GLU A 466 24.06 -0.86 -2.54
C GLU A 466 25.16 -1.80 -3.05
N ALA A 467 26.10 -2.19 -2.17
CA ALA A 467 27.13 -3.17 -2.45
C ALA A 467 27.00 -4.40 -1.55
N GLU A 468 26.91 -5.58 -2.16
CA GLU A 468 27.07 -6.88 -1.49
C GLU A 468 28.36 -7.55 -1.98
N VAL A 469 29.31 -7.76 -1.06
CA VAL A 469 30.59 -8.41 -1.32
C VAL A 469 30.53 -9.85 -0.83
N ASN A 470 30.60 -10.78 -1.77
CA ASN A 470 30.47 -12.22 -1.50
C ASN A 470 31.83 -12.93 -1.50
N GLY A 471 31.93 -13.99 -0.70
CA GLY A 471 33.08 -14.91 -0.71
C GLY A 471 34.23 -14.47 0.19
N ALA A 472 33.95 -13.65 1.20
CA ALA A 472 34.87 -13.41 2.31
C ALA A 472 35.07 -14.67 3.15
N LYS A 473 36.28 -14.81 3.70
CA LYS A 473 36.61 -15.91 4.59
C LYS A 473 35.90 -15.74 5.95
N PRO A 474 35.11 -16.73 6.42
CA PRO A 474 34.50 -16.67 7.74
C PRO A 474 35.55 -16.58 8.85
N GLY A 475 35.19 -15.95 9.97
CA GLY A 475 36.07 -15.80 11.14
C GLY A 475 36.18 -14.35 11.61
N ILE A 476 37.26 -14.06 12.33
CA ILE A 476 37.54 -12.75 12.93
C ILE A 476 38.33 -11.89 11.96
N TRP A 477 37.85 -10.67 11.73
CA TRP A 477 38.49 -9.67 10.89
C TRP A 477 38.92 -8.45 11.72
N LEU A 478 40.15 -7.99 11.49
CA LEU A 478 40.68 -6.74 12.02
C LEU A 478 40.19 -5.57 11.17
N MET A 479 39.66 -4.54 11.82
CA MET A 479 39.19 -3.31 11.21
C MET A 479 40.24 -2.21 11.37
N SER A 480 40.42 -1.34 10.39
CA SER A 480 41.29 -0.17 10.54
C SER A 480 40.86 0.95 9.61
N VAL A 481 41.16 2.18 10.02
CA VAL A 481 41.00 3.37 9.19
C VAL A 481 42.35 4.09 9.18
N GLU A 482 42.99 4.10 8.03
CA GLU A 482 44.34 4.65 7.83
C GLU A 482 44.27 5.88 6.91
N PRO A 483 45.17 6.85 7.03
CA PRO A 483 45.32 7.90 6.02
C PRO A 483 45.64 7.29 4.65
N ALA A 484 45.05 7.81 3.57
CA ALA A 484 45.41 7.36 2.22
C ALA A 484 46.83 7.82 1.86
N GLU A 485 47.72 6.87 1.50
CA GLU A 485 49.07 7.20 1.01
C GLU A 485 49.04 7.61 -0.48
N GLY A 486 49.50 8.82 -0.82
CA GLY A 486 49.64 9.31 -2.20
C GLY A 486 49.93 10.81 -2.34
N GLU A 487 50.73 11.18 -3.36
CA GLU A 487 51.30 12.52 -3.64
C GLU A 487 50.36 13.54 -4.32
N GLU A 488 49.02 13.40 -4.25
CA GLU A 488 48.09 14.43 -4.76
C GLU A 488 47.59 15.33 -3.62
N ALA A 489 48.54 15.91 -2.89
CA ALA A 489 48.28 17.05 -2.05
C ALA A 489 48.65 18.30 -2.85
N ASP A 490 47.67 18.99 -3.46
CA ASP A 490 47.81 20.46 -3.58
C ASP A 490 46.58 21.28 -3.96
N GLU A 491 45.42 20.72 -4.35
CA GLU A 491 44.27 21.61 -4.68
C GLU A 491 42.94 21.36 -3.92
N ASP A 492 42.67 20.16 -3.40
CA ASP A 492 41.39 19.87 -2.68
C ASP A 492 41.48 19.98 -1.14
N ARG A 493 42.67 20.22 -0.57
CA ARG A 493 42.86 20.37 0.89
C ARG A 493 42.25 21.64 1.49
N LEU A 494 41.67 22.52 0.67
CA LEU A 494 41.14 23.80 1.13
C LEU A 494 39.68 23.75 1.61
N MET A 495 38.95 22.63 1.44
CA MET A 495 37.52 22.56 1.80
C MET A 495 37.00 21.20 2.35
N GLY A 496 37.82 20.19 2.67
CA GLY A 496 37.29 18.89 3.15
C GLY A 496 38.33 17.99 3.84
N GLU A 497 37.83 17.01 4.61
CA GLU A 497 38.60 16.07 5.45
C GLU A 497 39.71 15.30 4.69
N ASP A 498 40.79 14.91 5.38
CA ASP A 498 41.88 14.13 4.76
C ASP A 498 41.34 12.78 4.25
N PRO A 499 41.73 12.33 3.03
CA PRO A 499 41.27 11.07 2.46
C PRO A 499 41.73 9.89 3.31
N ARG A 500 40.81 8.96 3.58
CA ARG A 500 41.03 7.80 4.46
C ARG A 500 40.85 6.50 3.69
N VAL A 501 41.41 5.42 4.21
CA VAL A 501 41.23 4.06 3.70
C VAL A 501 40.72 3.21 4.85
N ILE A 502 39.49 2.73 4.69
CA ILE A 502 38.89 1.69 5.52
C ILE A 502 39.48 0.36 5.07
N ARG A 503 40.00 -0.46 5.99
CA ARG A 503 40.52 -1.80 5.72
C ARG A 503 39.93 -2.84 6.66
N PHE A 504 39.65 -4.01 6.11
CA PHE A 504 39.32 -5.22 6.85
C PHE A 504 40.33 -6.30 6.48
N ASN A 505 40.98 -6.92 7.46
CA ASN A 505 41.94 -8.00 7.24
C ASN A 505 41.53 -9.25 8.04
N TRP A 506 41.41 -10.38 7.37
CA TRP A 506 41.12 -11.66 8.03
C TRP A 506 42.29 -12.05 8.95
N ALA A 507 41.99 -12.39 10.19
CA ALA A 507 43.00 -12.68 11.20
C ALA A 507 43.01 -14.14 11.64
N SER A 508 41.85 -14.71 11.97
CA SER A 508 41.78 -16.11 12.41
C SER A 508 40.36 -16.66 12.31
N ASP A 509 40.23 -17.97 12.36
CA ASP A 509 38.93 -18.62 12.59
C ASP A 509 38.39 -18.27 13.99
N GLY A 510 37.08 -18.21 14.15
CA GLY A 510 36.42 -17.97 15.45
C GLY A 510 35.27 -16.96 15.38
N THR A 511 34.74 -16.61 16.57
CA THR A 511 33.65 -15.65 16.78
C THR A 511 34.13 -14.53 17.70
N VAL A 512 33.47 -13.37 17.67
CA VAL A 512 33.86 -12.21 18.49
C VAL A 512 33.01 -12.13 19.76
N ASP A 513 33.67 -12.03 20.92
CA ASP A 513 33.02 -11.68 22.20
C ASP A 513 33.17 -10.17 22.47
N TYR A 514 32.12 -9.40 22.19
CA TYR A 514 32.10 -7.94 22.40
C TYR A 514 32.11 -7.53 23.88
N ASP A 515 31.74 -8.43 24.80
CA ASP A 515 31.85 -8.16 26.23
C ASP A 515 33.30 -8.29 26.72
N GLY A 516 34.10 -9.15 26.07
CA GLY A 516 35.50 -9.44 26.36
C GLY A 516 36.47 -9.20 25.18
N LEU A 517 36.46 -7.99 24.60
CA LEU A 517 37.29 -7.67 23.43
C LEU A 517 38.80 -7.95 23.62
N PRO A 518 39.49 -8.38 22.54
CA PRO A 518 40.92 -8.64 22.54
C PRO A 518 41.74 -7.37 22.85
N LEU A 519 42.78 -7.52 23.67
CA LEU A 519 43.73 -6.45 23.95
C LEU A 519 44.51 -6.10 22.68
N ARG A 520 44.88 -4.82 22.54
CA ARG A 520 45.57 -4.31 21.35
C ARG A 520 46.83 -5.11 21.03
N GLY A 521 46.96 -5.55 19.77
CA GLY A 521 48.07 -6.34 19.25
C GLY A 521 48.06 -7.81 19.67
N SER A 522 46.96 -8.30 20.26
CA SER A 522 46.81 -9.73 20.58
C SER A 522 46.40 -10.56 19.37
N ILE A 523 45.78 -9.93 18.38
CA ILE A 523 45.41 -10.55 17.11
C ILE A 523 46.39 -10.10 16.04
N GLN A 524 47.04 -11.05 15.37
CA GLN A 524 47.86 -10.77 14.20
C GLN A 524 47.07 -11.14 12.94
N ALA A 525 46.90 -10.17 12.04
CA ALA A 525 46.36 -10.46 10.71
C ALA A 525 47.27 -11.45 10.00
N HIS A 526 46.68 -12.40 9.28
CA HIS A 526 47.44 -13.18 8.33
C HIS A 526 47.91 -12.25 7.21
N SER A 527 49.23 -12.16 7.00
CA SER A 527 49.76 -11.41 5.86
C SER A 527 49.27 -12.09 4.58
N ALA A 528 48.40 -11.42 3.81
CA ALA A 528 48.09 -11.87 2.47
C ALA A 528 49.37 -11.96 1.64
N ASP A 529 49.35 -12.80 0.61
CA ASP A 529 50.39 -12.78 -0.41
C ASP A 529 50.42 -11.38 -1.02
N THR A 530 51.50 -10.63 -0.78
CA THR A 530 51.62 -9.22 -1.21
C THR A 530 51.55 -9.07 -2.72
N ASP A 531 51.75 -10.18 -3.46
CA ASP A 531 51.72 -10.23 -4.92
C ASP A 531 50.31 -10.49 -5.49
N ALA A 532 49.31 -10.79 -4.66
CA ALA A 532 47.93 -10.94 -5.13
C ALA A 532 47.31 -9.58 -5.52
N PRO A 533 46.70 -9.46 -6.72
CA PRO A 533 46.15 -8.20 -7.20
C PRO A 533 44.90 -7.80 -6.42
N TRP A 534 44.71 -6.48 -6.25
CA TRP A 534 43.45 -5.92 -5.80
C TRP A 534 42.43 -5.99 -6.94
N GLU A 535 41.23 -6.48 -6.65
CA GLU A 535 40.12 -6.49 -7.60
C GLU A 535 38.92 -5.72 -7.03
N VAL A 536 38.13 -5.09 -7.92
CA VAL A 536 36.88 -4.45 -7.51
C VAL A 536 35.84 -5.53 -7.21
N VAL A 537 35.41 -5.59 -5.95
CA VAL A 537 34.44 -6.58 -5.46
C VAL A 537 33.07 -5.98 -5.14
N GLY A 538 32.98 -4.65 -5.07
CA GLY A 538 31.73 -3.92 -4.87
C GLY A 538 31.88 -2.44 -5.18
N SER A 539 30.76 -1.75 -5.40
CA SER A 539 30.73 -0.29 -5.56
C SER A 539 29.36 0.25 -5.19
N PHE A 540 29.32 1.43 -4.62
CA PHE A 540 28.08 2.10 -4.18
C PHE A 540 28.19 3.62 -4.30
N SER A 541 27.09 4.33 -4.09
CA SER A 541 27.01 5.79 -4.03
C SER A 541 26.54 6.26 -2.66
N VAL A 542 26.94 7.47 -2.28
CA VAL A 542 26.57 8.12 -1.01
C VAL A 542 26.05 9.52 -1.28
N ASP A 543 24.90 9.83 -0.68
CA ASP A 543 24.17 11.10 -0.74
C ASP A 543 23.85 11.66 0.67
N SER A 544 24.05 10.87 1.74
CA SER A 544 23.83 11.28 3.14
C SER A 544 25.10 11.69 3.89
N SER A 545 26.25 11.71 3.20
CA SER A 545 27.56 11.94 3.79
C SER A 545 28.04 10.89 4.82
N TYR A 546 27.36 9.74 4.94
CA TYR A 546 27.80 8.62 5.79
C TYR A 546 28.02 7.33 5.00
N VAL A 547 29.27 6.88 4.95
CA VAL A 547 29.67 5.57 4.42
C VAL A 547 29.63 4.52 5.51
N CYS A 548 29.11 3.34 5.19
CA CYS A 548 29.25 2.15 6.03
C CYS A 548 29.76 0.94 5.24
N LEU A 549 30.50 0.07 5.94
CA LEU A 549 30.87 -1.27 5.47
C LEU A 549 30.75 -2.24 6.66
N PHE A 550 29.84 -3.19 6.55
CA PHE A 550 29.48 -4.13 7.60
C PHE A 550 29.67 -5.58 7.18
N SER A 551 29.95 -6.45 8.15
CA SER A 551 29.68 -7.88 8.03
C SER A 551 28.17 -8.09 8.11
N LYS A 552 27.59 -8.75 7.09
CA LYS A 552 26.14 -8.97 7.01
C LYS A 552 25.64 -9.80 8.18
N HIS A 553 26.35 -10.89 8.47
CA HIS A 553 26.04 -11.77 9.60
C HIS A 553 26.06 -11.04 10.95
N ALA A 554 27.10 -10.25 11.23
CA ALA A 554 27.21 -9.54 12.49
C ALA A 554 26.13 -8.45 12.63
N LEU A 555 25.82 -7.75 11.53
CA LEU A 555 24.75 -6.77 11.50
C LEU A 555 23.38 -7.42 11.77
N ASP A 556 23.04 -8.48 11.05
CA ASP A 556 21.77 -9.18 11.20
C ASP A 556 21.63 -9.77 12.61
N SER A 557 22.69 -10.39 13.13
CA SER A 557 22.71 -10.89 14.50
C SER A 557 22.47 -9.77 15.51
N LEU A 558 23.15 -8.63 15.36
CA LEU A 558 23.00 -7.48 16.25
C LEU A 558 21.58 -6.90 16.21
N LEU A 559 21.02 -6.70 15.02
CA LEU A 559 19.68 -6.12 14.84
C LEU A 559 18.57 -7.08 15.28
N SER A 560 18.79 -8.40 15.19
CA SER A 560 17.82 -9.41 15.64
C SER A 560 17.58 -9.43 17.16
N THR A 561 18.47 -8.80 17.96
CA THR A 561 18.35 -8.73 19.42
C THR A 561 17.41 -7.62 19.90
N GLY A 562 17.18 -6.60 19.07
CA GLY A 562 16.19 -5.56 19.29
C GLY A 562 14.82 -5.93 18.70
N LYS A 563 13.86 -5.02 18.82
CA LYS A 563 12.55 -5.20 18.18
C LYS A 563 12.60 -4.75 16.73
N ASP A 564 11.85 -5.44 15.87
CA ASP A 564 11.81 -5.13 14.43
C ASP A 564 11.25 -3.71 14.17
N GLU A 565 10.34 -3.22 15.02
CA GLU A 565 9.77 -1.86 14.93
C GLU A 565 10.80 -0.75 15.21
N ASP A 566 11.89 -1.08 15.92
CA ASP A 566 12.93 -0.13 16.30
C ASP A 566 14.15 -0.19 15.36
N ARG A 567 14.12 -1.02 14.29
CA ARG A 567 15.28 -1.30 13.43
C ARG A 567 15.89 -0.05 12.78
N GLU A 568 15.06 0.89 12.34
CA GLU A 568 15.53 2.17 11.80
C GLU A 568 16.30 2.95 12.88
N ALA A 569 15.72 3.13 14.06
CA ALA A 569 16.36 3.80 15.18
C ALA A 569 17.66 3.09 15.62
N MET A 570 17.71 1.76 15.51
CA MET A 570 18.92 0.98 15.81
C MET A 570 20.06 1.26 14.81
N LEU A 571 19.75 1.43 13.52
CA LEU A 571 20.74 1.85 12.53
C LEU A 571 21.16 3.32 12.72
N GLU A 572 20.23 4.18 13.16
CA GLU A 572 20.52 5.59 13.49
C GLU A 572 21.49 5.74 14.66
N ALA A 573 21.37 4.89 15.67
CA ALA A 573 22.24 4.89 16.84
C ALA A 573 23.74 4.74 16.49
N PHE A 574 24.08 4.17 15.33
CA PHE A 574 25.47 4.04 14.89
C PHE A 574 26.15 5.37 14.55
N PHE A 575 25.40 6.43 14.24
CA PHE A 575 25.99 7.75 13.94
C PHE A 575 25.41 8.92 14.75
N ASP A 576 24.15 8.87 15.22
CA ASP A 576 23.56 9.97 16.02
C ASP A 576 24.11 10.03 17.45
N ASP A 577 24.24 8.88 18.11
CA ASP A 577 24.70 8.79 19.51
C ASP A 577 26.19 8.45 19.65
N GLY A 578 26.85 8.12 18.52
CA GLY A 578 28.28 7.82 18.43
C GLY A 578 29.18 9.01 18.76
N GLY A 579 28.77 10.24 18.47
CA GLY A 579 29.64 11.42 18.62
C GLY A 579 30.83 11.44 17.64
N GLU A 580 31.46 12.61 17.50
CA GLU A 580 32.66 12.77 16.66
C GLU A 580 33.79 11.83 17.15
N GLY A 581 34.12 10.81 16.34
CA GLY A 581 35.27 9.92 16.58
C GLY A 581 34.96 8.43 16.77
N ASN A 582 33.69 8.00 16.82
CA ASN A 582 33.34 6.58 16.93
C ASN A 582 33.14 5.92 15.56
N VAL A 583 34.24 5.44 15.00
CA VAL A 583 34.31 4.91 13.62
C VAL A 583 34.03 3.40 13.57
N PHE A 584 34.36 2.67 14.64
CA PHE A 584 34.18 1.22 14.72
C PHE A 584 32.89 0.84 15.46
N VAL A 585 32.09 -0.03 14.86
CA VAL A 585 30.86 -0.57 15.45
C VAL A 585 30.89 -2.11 15.43
N PRO A 586 30.08 -2.83 16.24
CA PRO A 586 30.14 -4.30 16.32
C PRO A 586 29.85 -5.01 15.00
N SER A 587 29.23 -4.34 14.03
CA SER A 587 28.99 -4.89 12.69
C SER A 587 30.01 -4.46 11.64
N GLY A 588 30.89 -3.48 11.91
CA GLY A 588 31.86 -2.98 10.94
C GLY A 588 32.30 -1.53 11.17
N ILE A 589 32.40 -0.75 10.09
CA ILE A 589 32.88 0.64 10.13
C ILE A 589 31.82 1.60 9.60
N VAL A 590 31.67 2.76 10.26
CA VAL A 590 30.86 3.91 9.81
C VAL A 590 31.74 5.16 9.80
N VAL A 591 31.75 5.91 8.70
CA VAL A 591 32.57 7.12 8.55
C VAL A 591 31.79 8.23 7.85
N SER A 592 31.96 9.46 8.34
CA SER A 592 31.54 10.67 7.63
C SER A 592 32.45 10.91 6.43
N THR A 593 31.88 11.30 5.29
CA THR A 593 32.62 11.59 4.05
C THR A 593 31.79 12.47 3.11
N ASN A 594 32.39 12.91 2.00
CA ASN A 594 31.68 13.61 0.94
C ASN A 594 30.72 12.69 0.17
N ASP A 595 29.71 13.28 -0.44
CA ASP A 595 28.82 12.55 -1.35
C ASP A 595 29.58 12.14 -2.64
N GLY A 596 29.31 10.95 -3.16
CA GLY A 596 30.04 10.45 -4.32
C GLY A 596 29.98 8.94 -4.52
N GLY A 597 30.75 8.46 -5.51
CA GLY A 597 30.86 7.05 -5.85
C GLY A 597 32.06 6.41 -5.15
N TYR A 598 31.83 5.24 -4.56
CA TYR A 598 32.78 4.49 -3.75
C TYR A 598 33.00 3.09 -4.32
N VAL A 599 34.22 2.59 -4.16
CA VAL A 599 34.64 1.27 -4.68
C VAL A 599 35.27 0.47 -3.55
N ILE A 600 34.78 -0.76 -3.39
CA ILE A 600 35.33 -1.76 -2.48
C ILE A 600 36.25 -2.66 -3.29
N GLU A 601 37.51 -2.72 -2.89
CA GLU A 601 38.50 -3.60 -3.47
C GLU A 601 38.81 -4.76 -2.51
N GLY A 602 39.01 -5.95 -3.05
CA GLY A 602 39.32 -7.15 -2.28
C GLY A 602 40.59 -7.84 -2.78
N ARG A 603 41.23 -8.58 -1.87
CA ARG A 603 42.33 -9.49 -2.17
C ARG A 603 41.97 -10.91 -1.71
N ARG A 604 42.25 -11.89 -2.56
CA ARG A 604 41.94 -13.30 -2.31
C ARG A 604 43.15 -14.11 -1.88
N ASP A 605 42.92 -15.15 -1.08
CA ASP A 605 43.90 -16.18 -0.78
C ASP A 605 44.01 -17.21 -1.93
N LEU A 606 44.89 -18.20 -1.76
CA LEU A 606 45.11 -19.28 -2.74
C LEU A 606 43.87 -20.16 -2.95
N GLU A 607 42.90 -20.13 -2.04
CA GLU A 607 41.63 -20.85 -2.13
C GLU A 607 40.53 -20.00 -2.79
N GLY A 608 40.86 -18.77 -3.20
CA GLY A 608 39.93 -17.84 -3.84
C GLY A 608 38.99 -17.14 -2.85
N LYS A 609 39.24 -17.21 -1.55
CA LYS A 609 38.46 -16.51 -0.52
C LYS A 609 39.01 -15.12 -0.29
N ILE A 610 38.15 -14.12 -0.15
CA ILE A 610 38.59 -12.76 0.18
C ILE A 610 39.11 -12.78 1.62
N ILE A 611 40.34 -12.29 1.81
CA ILE A 611 41.03 -12.18 3.09
C ILE A 611 41.44 -10.75 3.45
N GLU A 612 41.37 -9.82 2.49
CA GLU A 612 41.53 -8.38 2.74
C GLU A 612 40.48 -7.60 1.93
N LEU A 613 39.90 -6.57 2.52
CA LEU A 613 39.07 -5.57 1.86
C LEU A 613 39.65 -4.18 2.12
N ARG A 614 39.56 -3.30 1.13
CA ARG A 614 39.82 -1.87 1.30
C ARG A 614 38.80 -1.02 0.57
N LEU A 615 38.52 0.14 1.14
CA LEU A 615 37.60 1.14 0.64
C LEU A 615 38.21 2.51 0.91
N ARG A 616 38.44 3.28 -0.16
CA ARG A 616 38.94 4.66 -0.05
C ARG A 616 37.75 5.59 0.15
N VAL A 617 37.75 6.35 1.24
CA VAL A 617 36.70 7.32 1.60
C VAL A 617 37.21 8.75 1.55
#